data_AF-A0A8T3XD56-F1
#
_entry.id   AF-A0A8T3XD56-F1
#
_cell.length_a   1.000
_cell.length_b   1.000
_cell.length_c   1.000
_cell.angle_alpha   90.00
_cell.angle_beta   90.00
_cell.angle_gamma   90.00
#
_symmetry.space_group_name_H-M   'P 1'
#
loop_
_entity.id
_entity.type
_entity.pdbx_description
1 polymer ?
#
loop_
_entity_poly.entity_id
_entity_poly.type
_entity_poly.pdbx_seq_one_letter_code
_entity_poly.pdbx_strand_id
1 'polypeptide(L)'
;MENKLELHKMSDEDRFKLAIKLLQDQVVDQRKRLHFWRDLTNQPAQIDTGYVSQHLVSIITKIPGEGMRGKGDDLQDGSEVKSANFLDSLDKKGAVAPRWNFSSNDLTIMENYLKVPAIYLVSLDQNPSGRFRARVWKIDPKMHKIFVQRYHEWMEKLGKPKLNDPKRPGVNFQLFPPRNKSNDNYARHGNGRENGFEPIKVMLEGVNGAQLLFMAEENEQGIITLKSPNL
;
A
#
# COMPACT_ATOMS: atom_id res chain seq x y z
N MET A 1 14.62 -32.67 -7.02
CA MET A 1 15.05 -31.28 -7.31
C MET A 1 13.81 -30.53 -7.71
N GLU A 2 13.20 -29.80 -6.76
CA GLU A 2 12.10 -28.90 -7.09
C GLU A 2 12.62 -27.84 -8.04
N ASN A 3 11.92 -27.66 -9.15
CA ASN A 3 12.19 -26.59 -10.10
C ASN A 3 11.86 -25.27 -9.39
N LYS A 4 12.85 -24.71 -8.69
CA LYS A 4 12.69 -23.49 -7.91
C LYS A 4 12.37 -22.40 -8.93
N LEU A 5 11.11 -21.96 -8.99
CA LEU A 5 10.73 -20.86 -9.86
C LEU A 5 11.57 -19.64 -9.47
N GLU A 6 12.50 -19.27 -10.34
CA GLU A 6 13.40 -18.17 -10.10
C GLU A 6 12.75 -16.88 -10.60
N LEU A 7 12.17 -16.13 -9.66
CA LEU A 7 11.44 -14.90 -9.94
C LEU A 7 12.21 -13.93 -10.87
N HIS A 8 13.53 -13.82 -10.68
CA HIS A 8 14.40 -12.94 -11.46
C HIS A 8 14.45 -13.28 -12.96
N LYS A 9 14.20 -14.54 -13.35
CA LYS A 9 14.20 -15.02 -14.75
C LYS A 9 12.84 -14.90 -15.44
N MET A 10 11.77 -14.60 -14.70
CA MET A 10 10.42 -14.59 -15.25
C MET A 10 10.16 -13.37 -16.14
N SER A 11 9.36 -13.54 -17.19
CA SER A 11 8.85 -12.44 -18.02
C SER A 11 7.87 -11.57 -17.21
N ASP A 12 7.58 -10.36 -17.69
CA ASP A 12 6.56 -9.50 -17.07
C ASP A 12 5.18 -10.16 -17.13
N GLU A 13 4.86 -10.80 -18.25
CA GLU A 13 3.60 -11.52 -18.45
C GLU A 13 3.41 -12.64 -17.43
N ASP A 14 4.43 -13.48 -17.22
CA ASP A 14 4.34 -14.59 -16.26
C ASP A 14 4.24 -14.09 -14.82
N ARG A 15 4.95 -13.00 -14.49
CA ARG A 15 4.86 -12.38 -13.17
C ARG A 15 3.49 -11.78 -12.93
N PHE A 16 2.90 -11.13 -13.93
CA PHE A 16 1.55 -10.59 -13.80
C PHE A 16 0.49 -11.69 -13.69
N LYS A 17 0.66 -12.83 -14.37
CA LYS A 17 -0.17 -14.03 -14.16
C LYS A 17 -0.06 -14.54 -12.72
N LEU A 18 1.16 -14.61 -12.15
CA LEU A 18 1.36 -14.98 -10.75
C LEU A 18 0.77 -13.95 -9.78
N ALA A 19 0.89 -12.66 -10.06
CA ALA A 19 0.31 -11.58 -9.25
C ALA A 19 -1.23 -11.67 -9.22
N ILE A 20 -1.85 -11.91 -10.37
CA ILE A 20 -3.29 -12.15 -10.48
C ILE A 20 -3.70 -13.38 -9.69
N LYS A 21 -2.95 -14.49 -9.82
CA LYS A 21 -3.20 -15.72 -9.06
C LYS A 21 -3.09 -15.49 -7.55
N LEU A 22 -2.07 -14.77 -7.09
CA LEU A 22 -1.90 -14.41 -5.68
C LEU A 22 -3.13 -13.65 -5.15
N LEU A 23 -3.60 -12.65 -5.89
CA LEU A 23 -4.78 -11.86 -5.52
C LEU A 23 -6.06 -12.70 -5.52
N GLN A 24 -6.22 -13.61 -6.49
CA GLN A 24 -7.37 -14.51 -6.55
C GLN A 24 -7.38 -15.42 -5.30
N ASP A 25 -6.28 -16.11 -5.03
CA ASP A 25 -6.18 -17.11 -3.97
C ASP A 25 -6.26 -16.48 -2.57
N GLN A 26 -5.47 -15.43 -2.33
CA GLN A 26 -5.21 -14.87 -1.00
C GLN A 26 -6.09 -13.66 -0.67
N VAL A 27 -6.75 -13.04 -1.67
CA VAL A 27 -7.66 -11.93 -1.41
C VAL A 27 -9.09 -12.32 -1.68
N VAL A 28 -9.41 -12.67 -2.92
CA VAL A 28 -10.81 -12.90 -3.32
C VAL A 28 -11.36 -14.18 -2.70
N ASP A 29 -10.70 -15.32 -2.90
CA ASP A 29 -11.22 -16.60 -2.46
C ASP A 29 -11.12 -16.79 -0.95
N GLN A 30 -10.06 -16.27 -0.31
CA GLN A 30 -9.98 -16.27 1.15
C GLN A 30 -11.12 -15.47 1.79
N ARG A 31 -11.45 -14.28 1.26
CA ARG A 31 -12.58 -13.49 1.75
C ARG A 31 -13.92 -14.19 1.51
N LYS A 32 -14.11 -14.82 0.35
CA LYS A 32 -15.31 -15.64 0.09
C LYS A 32 -15.48 -16.73 1.14
N ARG A 33 -14.40 -17.42 1.54
CA ARG A 33 -14.44 -18.42 2.64
C ARG A 33 -14.78 -17.80 4.00
N LEU A 34 -14.36 -16.57 4.26
CA LEU A 34 -14.69 -15.84 5.49
C LEU A 34 -16.12 -15.30 5.53
N HIS A 35 -16.81 -15.12 4.39
CA HIS A 35 -18.18 -14.61 4.37
C HIS A 35 -19.15 -15.48 5.16
N PHE A 36 -19.03 -16.81 5.10
CA PHE A 36 -19.82 -17.71 5.94
C PHE A 36 -19.65 -17.38 7.43
N TRP A 37 -18.41 -17.21 7.88
CA TRP A 37 -18.11 -16.86 9.27
C TRP A 37 -18.56 -15.45 9.64
N ARG A 38 -18.43 -14.48 8.73
CA ARG A 38 -18.97 -13.13 8.90
C ARG A 38 -20.47 -13.19 9.17
N ASP A 39 -21.21 -13.93 8.36
CA ASP A 39 -22.66 -14.01 8.48
C ASP A 39 -23.08 -14.75 9.77
N LEU A 40 -22.30 -15.76 10.19
CA LEU A 40 -22.53 -16.50 11.42
C LEU A 40 -22.17 -15.71 12.70
N THR A 41 -21.08 -14.96 12.67
CA THR A 41 -20.45 -14.37 13.88
C THR A 41 -20.54 -12.84 13.95
N ASN A 42 -20.99 -12.19 12.88
CA ASN A 42 -20.99 -10.74 12.69
C ASN A 42 -19.59 -10.08 12.81
N GLN A 43 -18.52 -10.86 12.65
CA GLN A 43 -17.14 -10.36 12.53
C GLN A 43 -16.83 -10.01 11.07
N PRO A 44 -15.98 -9.01 10.78
CA PRO A 44 -15.64 -8.65 9.40
C PRO A 44 -14.90 -9.81 8.70
N ALA A 45 -15.10 -9.96 7.39
CA ALA A 45 -14.35 -10.90 6.54
C ALA A 45 -12.96 -10.34 6.16
N GLN A 46 -12.29 -9.74 7.12
CA GLN A 46 -11.01 -9.07 6.95
C GLN A 46 -9.86 -10.09 6.91
N ILE A 47 -8.87 -9.83 6.05
CA ILE A 47 -7.66 -10.62 5.92
C ILE A 47 -6.43 -9.75 6.19
N ASP A 48 -5.31 -10.38 6.55
CA ASP A 48 -4.03 -9.67 6.67
C ASP A 48 -3.44 -9.38 5.29
N THR A 49 -3.72 -8.17 4.79
CA THR A 49 -3.28 -7.74 3.46
C THR A 49 -1.83 -7.28 3.43
N GLY A 50 -1.15 -7.13 4.58
CA GLY A 50 0.22 -6.62 4.66
C GLY A 50 1.20 -7.54 3.94
N TYR A 51 1.25 -8.80 4.35
CA TYR A 51 2.15 -9.80 3.73
C TYR A 51 1.76 -10.12 2.29
N VAL A 52 0.45 -10.15 1.98
CA VAL A 52 -0.01 -10.30 0.58
C VAL A 52 0.53 -9.17 -0.29
N SER A 53 0.58 -7.94 0.23
CA SER A 53 1.12 -6.78 -0.48
C SER A 53 2.64 -6.89 -0.68
N GLN A 54 3.39 -7.37 0.31
CA GLN A 54 4.84 -7.62 0.18
C GLN A 54 5.14 -8.69 -0.90
N HIS A 55 4.40 -9.80 -0.90
CA HIS A 55 4.51 -10.82 -1.95
C HIS A 55 4.14 -10.26 -3.33
N LEU A 56 3.05 -9.49 -3.42
CA LEU A 56 2.60 -8.86 -4.67
C LEU A 56 3.69 -7.94 -5.23
N VAL A 57 4.24 -7.06 -4.40
CA VAL A 57 5.33 -6.16 -4.81
C VAL A 57 6.55 -6.96 -5.24
N SER A 58 6.95 -7.98 -4.47
CA SER A 58 8.09 -8.83 -4.84
C SER A 58 7.92 -9.42 -6.24
N ILE A 59 6.74 -9.99 -6.54
CA ILE A 59 6.42 -10.55 -7.86
C ILE A 59 6.53 -9.48 -8.95
N ILE A 60 5.95 -8.29 -8.73
CA ILE A 60 5.94 -7.19 -9.71
C ILE A 60 7.34 -6.60 -9.93
N THR A 61 8.21 -6.58 -8.93
CA THR A 61 9.51 -5.89 -8.99
C THR A 61 10.69 -6.82 -9.22
N LYS A 62 10.53 -8.14 -9.06
CA LYS A 62 11.61 -9.15 -8.96
C LYS A 62 12.47 -9.02 -7.71
N ILE A 63 12.13 -8.13 -6.78
CA ILE A 63 12.90 -7.92 -5.56
C ILE A 63 12.30 -8.81 -4.47
N PRO A 64 13.00 -9.85 -4.00
CA PRO A 64 12.49 -10.68 -2.91
C PRO A 64 12.53 -9.92 -1.57
N GLY A 65 11.74 -10.39 -0.59
CA GLY A 65 11.89 -10.01 0.81
C GLY A 65 13.00 -10.80 1.52
N GLU A 66 13.22 -10.52 2.81
CA GLU A 66 14.25 -11.19 3.61
C GLU A 66 13.83 -12.57 4.15
N GLY A 67 12.55 -12.95 4.02
CA GLY A 67 12.03 -14.23 4.53
C GLY A 67 11.90 -14.29 6.05
N MET A 68 12.02 -13.15 6.74
CA MET A 68 11.88 -13.02 8.19
C MET A 68 10.67 -12.16 8.57
N ARG A 69 9.99 -12.52 9.65
CA ARG A 69 8.88 -11.74 10.20
C ARG A 69 9.40 -10.71 11.21
N GLY A 70 9.09 -9.43 11.00
CA GLY A 70 9.28 -8.37 11.99
C GLY A 70 10.74 -7.99 12.31
N LYS A 71 11.70 -8.52 11.54
CA LYS A 71 13.12 -8.13 11.56
C LYS A 71 13.57 -8.04 10.12
N GLY A 72 14.11 -6.89 9.70
CA GLY A 72 14.58 -6.65 8.35
C GLY A 72 13.67 -5.71 7.54
N ASP A 73 14.17 -5.35 6.36
CA ASP A 73 13.44 -4.50 5.42
C ASP A 73 12.33 -5.31 4.71
N ASP A 74 11.31 -4.63 4.20
CA ASP A 74 10.22 -5.29 3.46
C ASP A 74 10.74 -6.00 2.20
N LEU A 75 11.80 -5.44 1.58
CA LEU A 75 12.45 -5.92 0.37
C LEU A 75 13.98 -5.89 0.55
N GLN A 76 14.68 -6.85 -0.06
CA GLN A 76 16.14 -7.03 0.11
C GLN A 76 17.01 -5.86 -0.40
N ASP A 77 16.46 -4.97 -1.22
CA ASP A 77 17.16 -3.77 -1.67
C ASP A 77 17.02 -2.59 -0.69
N GLY A 78 16.27 -2.78 0.41
CA GLY A 78 15.94 -1.75 1.39
C GLY A 78 14.72 -0.90 1.02
N SER A 79 13.97 -1.28 -0.03
CA SER A 79 12.72 -0.62 -0.39
C SER A 79 11.58 -1.01 0.57
N GLU A 80 10.63 -0.10 0.75
CA GLU A 80 9.53 -0.21 1.71
C GLU A 80 8.21 -0.57 1.01
N VAL A 81 7.33 -1.32 1.69
CA VAL A 81 5.99 -1.65 1.20
C VAL A 81 4.94 -1.18 2.19
N LYS A 82 4.08 -0.24 1.79
CA LYS A 82 2.93 0.20 2.58
C LYS A 82 1.63 -0.27 1.93
N SER A 83 0.81 -0.97 2.71
CA SER A 83 -0.49 -1.50 2.28
C SER A 83 -1.65 -0.70 2.89
N ALA A 84 -2.70 -0.50 2.11
CA ALA A 84 -3.99 0.03 2.56
C ALA A 84 -5.10 -0.75 1.87
N ASN A 85 -6.10 -1.21 2.64
CA ASN A 85 -7.22 -1.98 2.09
C ASN A 85 -8.58 -1.40 2.50
N PHE A 86 -9.51 -1.35 1.55
CA PHE A 86 -10.90 -0.92 1.74
C PHE A 86 -11.88 -2.11 1.86
N LEU A 87 -11.35 -3.34 1.88
CA LEU A 87 -12.14 -4.56 1.87
C LEU A 87 -12.83 -4.69 3.23
N ASP A 88 -14.16 -4.56 3.25
CA ASP A 88 -15.02 -4.54 4.45
C ASP A 88 -14.90 -3.30 5.37
N SER A 89 -14.27 -2.22 4.90
CA SER A 89 -14.11 -0.97 5.68
C SER A 89 -15.37 -0.07 5.74
N LEU A 90 -16.56 -0.63 5.58
CA LEU A 90 -17.82 0.11 5.65
C LEU A 90 -18.52 -0.12 7.00
N ASP A 91 -18.10 0.64 8.01
CA ASP A 91 -18.94 0.93 9.18
C ASP A 91 -19.93 2.06 8.82
N LYS A 92 -21.22 1.85 9.15
CA LYS A 92 -22.35 2.80 9.14
C LYS A 92 -22.05 4.21 9.70
N LYS A 93 -20.91 4.44 10.36
CA LYS A 93 -20.48 5.70 11.00
C LYS A 93 -19.28 6.38 10.33
N GLY A 94 -18.82 5.91 9.18
CA GLY A 94 -17.90 6.68 8.31
C GLY A 94 -16.45 6.80 8.80
N ALA A 95 -15.98 5.93 9.70
CA ALA A 95 -14.66 6.05 10.29
C ALA A 95 -13.81 4.77 10.24
N VAL A 96 -13.41 4.32 9.05
CA VAL A 96 -12.05 3.77 8.85
C VAL A 96 -11.59 4.14 7.44
N ALA A 97 -10.99 5.32 7.30
CA ALA A 97 -10.22 5.62 6.09
C ALA A 97 -8.94 4.77 6.17
N PRO A 98 -8.73 3.80 5.27
CA PRO A 98 -7.48 3.05 5.26
C PRO A 98 -6.32 3.99 5.00
N ARG A 99 -5.13 3.60 5.46
CA ARG A 99 -3.95 4.46 5.54
C ARG A 99 -2.70 3.67 5.19
N TRP A 100 -1.82 4.30 4.44
CA TRP A 100 -0.41 3.93 4.41
C TRP A 100 0.27 4.58 5.61
N ASN A 101 0.64 3.75 6.59
CA ASN A 101 1.23 4.19 7.84
C ASN A 101 2.75 4.17 7.74
N PHE A 102 3.39 5.27 8.11
CA PHE A 102 4.82 5.40 8.26
C PHE A 102 5.08 5.62 9.75
N SER A 103 5.06 4.52 10.49
CA SER A 103 5.12 4.52 11.95
C SER A 103 6.52 4.16 12.44
N SER A 104 6.98 4.86 13.47
CA SER A 104 8.17 4.50 14.24
C SER A 104 8.20 5.27 15.56
N ASN A 105 8.89 4.74 16.56
CA ASN A 105 9.30 5.46 17.77
C ASN A 105 10.78 5.89 17.72
N ASP A 106 11.44 5.70 16.59
CA ASP A 106 12.84 6.01 16.36
C ASP A 106 12.98 7.08 15.26
N LEU A 107 13.69 8.16 15.60
CA LEU A 107 13.93 9.29 14.70
C LEU A 107 14.77 8.91 13.48
N THR A 108 15.77 8.06 13.65
CA THR A 108 16.63 7.57 12.57
C THR A 108 15.81 6.79 11.55
N ILE A 109 14.91 5.92 12.02
CA ILE A 109 13.99 5.19 11.13
C ILE A 109 13.10 6.15 10.35
N MET A 110 12.54 7.17 11.02
CA MET A 110 11.71 8.16 10.33
C MET A 110 12.52 8.93 9.26
N GLU A 111 13.73 9.37 9.57
CA GLU A 111 14.60 10.06 8.61
C GLU A 111 15.05 9.15 7.45
N ASN A 112 15.10 7.84 7.66
CA ASN A 112 15.49 6.87 6.64
C ASN A 112 14.40 6.60 5.59
N TYR A 113 13.11 6.88 5.87
CA TYR A 113 12.06 6.74 4.87
C TYR A 113 12.30 7.57 3.60
N LEU A 114 13.06 8.67 3.69
CA LEU A 114 13.41 9.47 2.51
C LEU A 114 14.68 8.99 1.78
N LYS A 115 15.39 8.00 2.34
CA LYS A 115 16.66 7.49 1.84
C LYS A 115 16.53 6.13 1.14
N VAL A 116 15.45 5.40 1.39
CA VAL A 116 15.18 4.10 0.75
C VAL A 116 15.14 4.24 -0.78
N PRO A 117 15.44 3.16 -1.54
CA PRO A 117 15.41 3.22 -3.00
C PRO A 117 14.01 3.47 -3.56
N ALA A 118 12.98 2.86 -2.95
CA ALA A 118 11.60 3.05 -3.32
C ALA A 118 10.65 2.82 -2.13
N ILE A 119 9.49 3.46 -2.21
CA ILE A 119 8.33 3.16 -1.37
C ILE A 119 7.22 2.66 -2.29
N TYR A 120 6.81 1.42 -2.10
CA TYR A 120 5.70 0.81 -2.83
C TYR A 120 4.40 0.99 -2.06
N LEU A 121 3.45 1.68 -2.67
CA LEU A 121 2.14 1.95 -2.09
C LEU A 121 1.13 1.01 -2.73
N VAL A 122 0.56 0.11 -1.93
CA VAL A 122 -0.42 -0.89 -2.37
C VAL A 122 -1.80 -0.51 -1.87
N SER A 123 -2.75 -0.38 -2.80
CA SER A 123 -4.17 -0.19 -2.47
C SER A 123 -4.98 -1.40 -2.94
N LEU A 124 -5.70 -2.01 -2.01
CA LEU A 124 -6.72 -3.02 -2.29
C LEU A 124 -8.09 -2.39 -2.08
N ASP A 125 -8.79 -2.08 -3.17
CA ASP A 125 -10.02 -1.29 -3.13
C ASP A 125 -11.08 -1.82 -4.09
N GLN A 126 -12.13 -1.03 -4.30
CA GLN A 126 -13.12 -1.27 -5.34
C GLN A 126 -12.95 -0.22 -6.44
N ASN A 127 -13.09 -0.65 -7.69
CA ASN A 127 -13.21 0.25 -8.83
C ASN A 127 -14.57 0.98 -8.81
N PRO A 128 -14.82 1.95 -9.72
CA PRO A 128 -16.10 2.68 -9.76
C PRO A 128 -17.34 1.79 -9.92
N SER A 129 -17.19 0.61 -10.53
CA SER A 129 -18.24 -0.39 -10.66
C SER A 129 -18.44 -1.25 -9.40
N GLY A 130 -17.71 -0.99 -8.32
CA GLY A 130 -17.81 -1.73 -7.06
C GLY A 130 -17.10 -3.08 -7.05
N ARG A 131 -16.31 -3.40 -8.07
CA ARG A 131 -15.58 -4.68 -8.20
C ARG A 131 -14.20 -4.57 -7.59
N PHE A 132 -13.65 -5.69 -7.12
CA PHE A 132 -12.31 -5.70 -6.52
C PHE A 132 -11.25 -5.12 -7.46
N ARG A 133 -10.32 -4.35 -6.89
CA ARG A 133 -9.17 -3.79 -7.58
C ARG A 133 -7.94 -3.79 -6.69
N ALA A 134 -6.79 -4.10 -7.30
CA ALA A 134 -5.47 -3.91 -6.70
C ALA A 134 -4.68 -2.91 -7.53
N ARG A 135 -4.03 -1.95 -6.87
CA ARG A 135 -3.13 -0.97 -7.49
C ARG A 135 -1.82 -0.91 -6.71
N VAL A 136 -0.70 -0.88 -7.43
CA VAL A 136 0.64 -0.74 -6.87
C VAL A 136 1.34 0.44 -7.54
N TRP A 137 1.65 1.45 -6.74
CA TRP A 137 2.47 2.57 -7.17
C TRP A 137 3.87 2.46 -6.58
N LYS A 138 4.86 2.92 -7.34
CA LYS A 138 6.23 3.16 -6.87
C LYS A 138 6.41 4.65 -6.67
N ILE A 139 6.87 5.02 -5.47
CA ILE A 139 7.38 6.35 -5.17
C ILE A 139 8.89 6.27 -5.01
N ASP A 140 9.62 7.15 -5.70
CA ASP A 140 11.02 7.44 -5.39
C ASP A 140 11.05 8.63 -4.42
N PRO A 141 11.38 8.41 -3.14
CA PRO A 141 11.33 9.46 -2.14
C PRO A 141 12.46 10.48 -2.26
N LYS A 142 13.42 10.31 -3.17
CA LYS A 142 14.49 11.28 -3.46
C LYS A 142 14.05 12.24 -4.58
N MET A 143 13.15 11.80 -5.45
CA MET A 143 12.68 12.58 -6.60
C MET A 143 11.29 13.20 -6.39
N HIS A 144 10.44 12.59 -5.57
CA HIS A 144 9.03 12.98 -5.45
C HIS A 144 8.83 14.24 -4.58
N LYS A 145 8.96 15.42 -5.19
CA LYS A 145 8.93 16.72 -4.48
C LYS A 145 7.73 16.93 -3.53
N ILE A 146 6.49 16.65 -3.96
CA ILE A 146 5.29 16.91 -3.15
C ILE A 146 5.28 16.06 -1.87
N PHE A 147 5.53 14.74 -2.00
CA PHE A 147 5.67 13.82 -0.88
C PHE A 147 6.76 14.26 0.08
N VAL A 148 7.97 14.56 -0.42
CA VAL A 148 9.12 14.95 0.39
C VAL A 148 8.86 16.23 1.19
N GLN A 149 8.36 17.26 0.52
CA GLN A 149 8.04 18.54 1.17
C GLN A 149 7.00 18.34 2.28
N ARG A 150 5.93 17.58 2.00
CA ARG A 150 4.91 17.28 3.01
C ARG A 150 5.46 16.43 4.15
N TYR A 151 6.32 15.46 3.87
CA TYR A 151 6.93 14.63 4.90
C TYR A 151 7.79 15.49 5.84
N HIS A 152 8.61 16.38 5.30
CA HIS A 152 9.40 17.32 6.11
C HIS A 152 8.53 18.26 6.93
N GLU A 153 7.51 18.88 6.31
CA GLU A 153 6.54 19.74 7.01
C GLU A 153 5.93 19.01 8.21
N TRP A 154 5.52 17.75 8.02
CA TRP A 154 4.97 16.93 9.09
C TRP A 154 5.99 16.53 10.15
N MET A 155 7.22 16.17 9.75
CA MET A 155 8.30 15.83 10.67
C MET A 155 8.65 16.99 11.59
N GLU A 156 8.76 18.22 11.05
CA GLU A 156 9.05 19.40 11.87
C GLU A 156 7.89 19.75 12.80
N LYS A 157 6.65 19.74 12.30
CA LYS A 157 5.48 20.17 13.08
C LYS A 157 5.03 19.15 14.13
N LEU A 158 5.10 17.85 13.84
CA LEU A 158 4.57 16.79 14.71
C LEU A 158 5.56 15.67 15.02
N GLY A 159 6.37 15.24 14.06
CA GLY A 159 7.25 14.08 14.21
C GLY A 159 8.35 14.29 15.26
N LYS A 160 9.28 15.20 14.98
CA LYS A 160 10.42 15.53 15.84
C LYS A 160 10.00 15.99 17.24
N PRO A 161 9.01 16.89 17.42
CA PRO A 161 8.58 17.28 18.77
C PRO A 161 8.16 16.09 19.64
N LYS A 162 7.47 15.10 19.04
CA LYS A 162 7.05 13.89 19.74
C LYS A 162 8.22 12.94 20.00
N LEU A 163 9.09 12.72 19.02
CA LEU A 163 10.20 11.77 19.16
C LEU A 163 11.30 12.26 20.10
N ASN A 164 11.45 13.58 20.25
CA ASN A 164 12.39 14.19 21.20
C ASN A 164 11.87 14.21 22.64
N ASP A 165 10.60 13.88 22.87
CA ASP A 165 10.09 13.69 24.24
C ASP A 165 10.83 12.50 24.89
N PRO A 166 11.26 12.60 26.17
CA PRO A 166 11.95 11.52 26.86
C PRO A 166 11.20 10.18 26.87
N LYS A 167 9.86 10.19 26.79
CA LYS A 167 9.03 8.98 26.69
C LYS A 167 9.08 8.33 25.31
N ARG A 168 9.64 9.01 24.30
CA ARG A 168 9.74 8.60 22.89
C ARG A 168 8.45 7.97 22.38
N PRO A 169 7.29 8.66 22.46
CA PRO A 169 6.05 8.16 21.92
C PRO A 169 6.20 7.88 20.42
N GLY A 170 5.63 6.76 19.96
CA GLY A 170 5.57 6.44 18.55
C GLY A 170 4.84 7.52 17.75
N VAL A 171 5.37 7.82 16.57
CA VAL A 171 4.76 8.72 15.60
C VAL A 171 4.29 7.94 14.39
N ASN A 172 3.40 8.54 13.59
CA ASN A 172 2.86 7.91 12.40
C ASN A 172 2.51 8.98 11.36
N PHE A 173 3.32 9.11 10.32
CA PHE A 173 2.95 9.88 9.14
C PHE A 173 1.97 9.05 8.32
N GLN A 174 0.80 9.61 8.01
CA GLN A 174 -0.30 8.84 7.42
C GLN A 174 -0.70 9.42 6.06
N LEU A 175 -0.51 8.64 5.00
CA LEU A 175 -1.14 8.95 3.72
C LEU A 175 -2.46 8.20 3.60
N PHE A 176 -3.49 8.89 3.15
CA PHE A 176 -4.73 8.25 2.75
C PHE A 176 -4.64 7.87 1.27
N PRO A 177 -4.91 6.60 0.90
CA PRO A 177 -4.89 6.18 -0.49
C PRO A 177 -5.99 6.87 -1.30
N PRO A 178 -5.95 6.80 -2.65
CA PRO A 178 -7.09 7.10 -3.51
C PRO A 178 -8.44 6.65 -2.95
N ARG A 179 -9.52 7.41 -3.22
CA ARG A 179 -10.84 7.07 -2.67
C ARG A 179 -11.29 5.73 -3.23
N ASN A 180 -11.95 4.94 -2.38
CA ASN A 180 -12.64 3.74 -2.82
C ASN A 180 -13.67 4.12 -3.91
N LYS A 181 -13.84 3.26 -4.91
CA LYS A 181 -14.76 3.47 -6.03
C LYS A 181 -14.49 4.72 -6.86
N SER A 182 -13.27 5.26 -6.83
CA SER A 182 -12.85 6.36 -7.70
C SER A 182 -11.65 5.96 -8.57
N ASN A 183 -11.36 6.75 -9.60
CA ASN A 183 -10.13 6.62 -10.38
C ASN A 183 -9.07 7.64 -9.94
N ASP A 184 -9.14 8.08 -8.68
CA ASP A 184 -8.11 8.96 -8.13
C ASP A 184 -6.73 8.29 -8.27
N ASN A 185 -5.77 9.04 -8.79
CA ASN A 185 -4.36 8.66 -8.95
C ASN A 185 -3.45 9.47 -8.01
N TYR A 186 -3.99 9.87 -6.85
CA TYR A 186 -3.29 10.64 -5.84
C TYR A 186 -3.64 10.15 -4.43
N ALA A 187 -2.64 10.16 -3.55
CA ALA A 187 -2.84 10.06 -2.12
C ALA A 187 -3.30 11.40 -1.55
N ARG A 188 -3.84 11.38 -0.33
CA ARG A 188 -4.27 12.57 0.40
C ARG A 188 -3.54 12.65 1.73
N HIS A 189 -3.18 13.87 2.13
CA HIS A 189 -2.70 14.16 3.49
C HIS A 189 -3.24 15.51 3.93
N GLY A 190 -3.52 15.64 5.24
CA GLY A 190 -4.09 16.83 5.83
C GLY A 190 -5.61 16.75 5.94
N ASN A 191 -6.15 17.40 6.96
CA ASN A 191 -7.57 17.41 7.28
C ASN A 191 -8.12 18.83 7.46
N GLY A 192 -7.32 19.88 7.21
CA GLY A 192 -7.73 21.28 7.28
C GLY A 192 -8.21 21.72 8.66
N ARG A 193 -7.88 20.98 9.72
CA ARG A 193 -8.19 21.38 11.10
C ARG A 193 -7.21 22.45 11.56
N GLU A 194 -7.63 23.29 12.50
CA GLU A 194 -6.85 24.40 13.07
C GLU A 194 -5.44 23.97 13.54
N ASN A 195 -5.32 22.78 14.14
CA ASN A 195 -4.04 22.18 14.56
C ASN A 195 -3.51 21.10 13.60
N GLY A 196 -4.08 21.02 12.39
CA GLY A 196 -3.79 20.02 11.37
C GLY A 196 -2.84 20.52 10.28
N PHE A 197 -2.88 19.84 9.14
CA PHE A 197 -2.18 20.25 7.92
C PHE A 197 -3.21 20.61 6.86
N GLU A 198 -2.86 21.57 6.02
CA GLU A 198 -3.64 21.89 4.83
C GLU A 198 -3.80 20.63 3.96
N PRO A 199 -5.02 20.33 3.49
CA PRO A 199 -5.26 19.19 2.61
C PRO A 199 -4.47 19.34 1.31
N ILE A 200 -3.68 18.32 0.96
CA ILE A 200 -3.02 18.25 -0.35
C ILE A 200 -3.31 16.93 -1.03
N LYS A 201 -3.09 16.95 -2.35
CA LYS A 201 -2.98 15.76 -3.19
C LYS A 201 -1.50 15.45 -3.40
N VAL A 202 -1.09 14.25 -3.00
CA VAL A 202 0.22 13.71 -3.32
C VAL A 202 0.03 12.84 -4.56
N MET A 203 0.38 13.35 -5.73
CA MET A 203 0.20 12.65 -7.01
C MET A 203 0.95 11.32 -7.00
N LEU A 204 0.35 10.24 -7.50
CA LEU A 204 0.99 8.92 -7.57
C LEU A 204 1.39 8.54 -9.00
N GLU A 205 0.98 9.36 -9.97
CA GLU A 205 1.19 9.17 -11.41
C GLU A 205 1.41 10.54 -12.07
N GLY A 206 2.08 10.54 -13.23
CA GLY A 206 2.27 11.74 -14.06
C GLY A 206 3.21 12.79 -13.47
N VAL A 207 3.98 12.45 -12.44
CA VAL A 207 4.99 13.33 -11.81
C VAL A 207 6.32 12.61 -11.65
N ASN A 208 7.42 13.35 -11.61
CA ASN A 208 8.73 12.76 -11.40
C ASN A 208 8.80 12.04 -10.04
N GLY A 209 9.35 10.82 -10.03
CA GLY A 209 9.42 9.98 -8.85
C GLY A 209 8.11 9.28 -8.47
N ALA A 210 7.10 9.23 -9.33
CA ALA A 210 5.87 8.46 -9.11
C ALA A 210 5.44 7.69 -10.36
N GLN A 211 5.10 6.40 -10.21
CA GLN A 211 4.63 5.57 -11.31
C GLN A 211 3.67 4.49 -10.82
N LEU A 212 2.58 4.26 -11.57
CA LEU A 212 1.75 3.06 -11.45
C LEU A 212 2.47 1.86 -12.09
N LEU A 213 2.78 0.83 -11.31
CA LEU A 213 3.48 -0.36 -11.79
C LEU A 213 2.52 -1.51 -12.15
N PHE A 214 1.38 -1.57 -11.46
CA PHE A 214 0.45 -2.67 -11.61
C PHE A 214 -0.96 -2.22 -11.25
N MET A 215 -1.92 -2.61 -12.08
CA MET A 215 -3.34 -2.52 -11.78
C MET A 215 -4.02 -3.78 -12.24
N ALA A 216 -4.82 -4.39 -11.37
CA ALA A 216 -5.68 -5.51 -11.72
C ALA A 216 -7.07 -5.29 -11.14
N GLU A 217 -8.08 -5.68 -11.91
CA GLU A 217 -9.48 -5.51 -11.56
C GLU A 217 -10.26 -6.78 -11.81
N GLU A 218 -11.20 -7.05 -10.91
CA GLU A 218 -12.23 -8.07 -11.08
C GLU A 218 -13.23 -7.62 -12.16
N ASN A 219 -13.46 -8.48 -13.14
CA ASN A 219 -14.41 -8.26 -14.23
C ASN A 219 -15.83 -8.68 -13.84
N GLU A 220 -16.74 -8.68 -14.82
CA GLU A 220 -18.15 -9.03 -14.59
C GLU A 220 -18.37 -10.45 -14.09
N GLN A 221 -17.50 -11.36 -14.53
CA GLN A 221 -17.50 -12.77 -14.20
C GLN A 221 -16.80 -13.09 -12.86
N GLY A 222 -16.31 -12.07 -12.14
CA GLY A 222 -15.60 -12.28 -10.88
C GLY A 222 -14.15 -12.75 -11.06
N ILE A 223 -13.58 -12.56 -12.25
CA ILE A 223 -12.21 -12.94 -12.60
C ILE A 223 -11.32 -11.70 -12.55
N ILE A 224 -10.21 -11.77 -11.84
CA ILE A 224 -9.21 -10.71 -11.80
C ILE A 224 -8.43 -10.69 -13.12
N THR A 225 -8.36 -9.52 -13.74
CA THR A 225 -7.67 -9.27 -15.01
C THR A 225 -6.68 -8.12 -14.87
N LEU A 226 -5.54 -8.20 -15.56
CA LEU A 226 -4.61 -7.08 -15.64
C LEU A 226 -5.28 -5.92 -16.38
N LYS A 227 -5.15 -4.72 -15.82
CA LYS A 227 -5.43 -3.47 -16.52
C LYS A 227 -4.08 -2.82 -16.76
N SER A 228 -3.61 -2.88 -18.01
CA SER A 228 -2.28 -2.39 -18.36
C SER A 228 -2.09 -0.95 -17.88
N PRO A 229 -1.01 -0.64 -17.15
CA PRO A 229 -0.55 0.73 -16.99
C PRO A 229 0.05 1.16 -18.33
N ASN A 230 -0.78 1.70 -19.24
CA ASN A 230 -0.42 2.22 -20.56
C ASN A 230 0.37 1.24 -21.46
N LEU A 231 -0.34 0.56 -22.38
CA LEU A 231 0.16 0.42 -23.74
C LEU A 231 -0.22 1.70 -24.51
#